data_AF-A0A6A9T1R2-F1
#
_entry.id   AF-A0A6A9T1R2-F1
#
_cell.length_a   1.000
_cell.length_b   1.000
_cell.length_c   1.000
_cell.angle_alpha   90.00
_cell.angle_beta   90.00
_cell.angle_gamma   90.00
#
_symmetry.space_group_name_H-M   'P 1'
#
loop_
_entity.id
_entity.type
_entity.pdbx_description
1 polymer ?
#
loop_
_entity_poly.entity_id
_entity_poly.type
_entity_poly.pdbx_seq_one_letter_code
_entity_poly.pdbx_strand_id
1 'polypeptide(L)' 'MYSKVRSLLGRSLPVVGTLYLVYLALQPPPARYMGIACLAIVTPFLVGWVAGNVFDVGPWS' A
#
# COMPACT_ATOMS: atom_id res chain seq x y z
N MET A 1 -24.76 -6.38 0.78
CA MET A 1 -24.23 -5.03 1.09
C MET A 1 -22.91 -5.09 1.87
N TYR A 2 -22.81 -5.87 2.96
CA TYR A 2 -21.56 -6.09 3.72
C TYR A 2 -20.37 -6.61 2.90
N SER A 3 -20.60 -7.48 1.91
CA SER A 3 -19.55 -8.02 1.04
C SER A 3 -18.87 -6.95 0.18
N LYS A 4 -19.65 -6.01 -0.36
CA LYS A 4 -19.15 -4.92 -1.21
C LYS A 4 -18.35 -3.91 -0.40
N VAL A 5 -18.81 -3.57 0.82
CA VAL A 5 -18.06 -2.72 1.74
C VAL A 5 -16.76 -3.39 2.19
N ARG A 6 -16.78 -4.69 2.50
CA ARG A 6 -15.56 -5.46 2.85
C ARG A 6 -14.57 -5.51 1.69
N SER A 7 -15.04 -5.68 0.46
CA SER A 7 -14.22 -5.67 -0.75
C SER A 7 -13.59 -4.29 -1.00
N LEU A 8 -14.37 -3.22 -0.89
CA LEU A 8 -13.88 -1.83 -1.03
C LEU A 8 -12.88 -1.48 0.09
N LEU A 9 -13.17 -1.88 1.33
CA LEU A 9 -12.27 -1.67 2.47
C LEU A 9 -10.96 -2.43 2.26
N GLY A 10 -11.03 -3.68 1.81
CA GLY A 10 -9.88 -4.50 1.43
C GLY A 10 -9.02 -3.82 0.35
N ARG A 11 -9.67 -3.19 -0.63
CA ARG A 11 -8.98 -2.45 -1.71
C ARG A 11 -8.38 -1.12 -1.25
N SER A 12 -8.88 -0.54 -0.17
CA SER A 12 -8.34 0.71 0.43
C SER A 12 -7.18 0.48 1.39
N LEU A 13 -7.05 -0.72 1.97
CA LEU A 13 -5.99 -1.07 2.93
C LEU A 13 -4.56 -0.78 2.42
N PRO A 14 -4.19 -1.10 1.15
CA PRO A 14 -2.84 -0.82 0.66
C PRO A 14 -2.54 0.68 0.63
N VAL A 15 -3.54 1.50 0.34
CA VAL A 15 -3.40 2.97 0.28
C VAL A 15 -3.20 3.54 1.67
N VAL A 16 -4.06 3.13 2.62
CA VAL A 16 -3.98 3.58 4.02
C VAL A 16 -2.67 3.11 4.67
N GLY A 17 -2.26 1.86 4.43
CA GLY A 17 -1.00 1.30 4.94
C GLY A 17 0.21 2.08 4.45
N THR A 18 0.26 2.42 3.16
CA THR A 18 1.37 3.20 2.59
C THR A 18 1.41 4.63 3.10
N LEU A 19 0.26 5.30 3.21
CA LEU A 19 0.18 6.63 3.84
C LEU A 19 0.75 6.61 5.27
N TYR A 20 0.44 5.57 6.04
CA TYR A 20 0.96 5.41 7.39
C TYR A 20 2.49 5.17 7.41
N LEU A 21 3.02 4.40 6.47
CA LEU A 21 4.46 4.18 6.36
C LEU A 21 5.22 5.45 5.92
N VAL A 22 4.63 6.26 5.04
CA VAL A 22 5.15 7.60 4.68
C VAL A 22 5.18 8.50 5.91
N TYR A 23 4.10 8.50 6.69
CA TYR A 23 4.05 9.23 7.96
C TYR A 23 5.17 8.77 8.91
N LEU A 24 5.38 7.47 9.09
CA LEU A 24 6.47 6.93 9.89
C LEU A 24 7.85 7.34 9.37
N ALA A 25 8.06 7.39 8.05
CA ALA A 25 9.32 7.81 7.43
C ALA A 25 9.66 9.30 7.64
N LEU A 26 8.67 10.11 8.06
CA LEU A 26 8.85 11.52 8.42
C LEU A 26 9.06 11.74 9.93
N GLN A 27 8.75 10.73 10.76
CA GLN A 27 8.95 10.79 12.21
C GLN A 27 10.44 10.71 12.59
N PRO A 28 10.82 11.12 13.82
CA PRO A 28 12.18 10.93 14.29
C PRO A 28 12.54 9.43 14.43
N PRO A 29 13.84 9.08 14.39
CA PRO A 29 14.28 7.71 14.62
C PRO A 29 13.86 7.22 16.02
N PRO A 30 13.52 5.91 16.20
CA PRO A 30 13.72 4.79 15.27
C PRO A 30 12.56 4.50 14.32
N ALA A 31 11.38 5.10 14.54
CA ALA A 31 10.19 4.89 13.71
C ALA A 31 10.45 5.18 12.22
N ARG A 32 11.29 6.17 11.95
CA ARG A 32 11.79 6.52 10.61
C ARG A 32 12.33 5.33 9.83
N TYR A 33 13.18 4.52 10.47
CA TYR A 33 13.85 3.40 9.80
C TYR A 33 12.86 2.31 9.43
N MET A 34 11.87 2.05 10.30
CA MET A 34 10.81 1.08 10.01
C MET A 34 9.91 1.57 8.87
N GLY A 35 9.57 2.86 8.86
CA GLY A 35 8.82 3.48 7.76
C GLY A 35 9.53 3.33 6.41
N ILE A 36 10.82 3.67 6.36
CA ILE A 36 11.64 3.56 5.14
C ILE A 36 11.80 2.10 4.71
N ALA A 37 12.14 1.19 5.63
CA ALA A 37 12.34 -0.23 5.32
C ALA A 37 11.06 -0.88 4.78
N CYS A 38 9.92 -0.62 5.42
CA CYS A 38 8.64 -1.12 4.93
C CYS A 38 8.24 -0.47 3.60
N LEU A 39 8.48 0.83 3.40
CA LEU A 39 8.24 1.48 2.11
C LEU A 39 9.07 0.83 1.00
N ALA A 40 10.34 0.54 1.23
CA ALA A 40 11.19 -0.10 0.24
C ALA A 40 10.63 -1.47 -0.22
N ILE A 41 10.01 -2.23 0.69
CA ILE A 41 9.41 -3.53 0.40
C ILE A 41 8.04 -3.38 -0.29
N VAL A 42 7.19 -2.48 0.21
CA VAL A 42 5.80 -2.35 -0.24
C VAL A 42 5.69 -1.58 -1.56
N THR A 43 6.59 -0.64 -1.83
CA THR A 43 6.57 0.18 -3.06
C THR A 43 6.56 -0.64 -4.35
N PRO A 44 7.46 -1.62 -4.59
CA PRO A 44 7.41 -2.42 -5.82
C PRO A 44 6.11 -3.22 -5.95
N PHE A 45 5.54 -3.69 -4.83
CA PHE A 45 4.26 -4.38 -4.82
C PHE A 45 3.10 -3.44 -5.18
N LEU A 46 3.12 -2.21 -4.66
CA LEU A 46 2.15 -1.18 -4.99
C LEU A 46 2.23 -0.76 -6.46
N VAL A 47 3.44 -0.66 -7.01
CA VAL A 47 3.64 -0.38 -8.45
C VAL A 47 3.04 -1.51 -9.29
N GLY A 48 3.30 -2.78 -8.95
CA GLY A 48 2.70 -3.92 -9.65
C GLY A 48 1.17 -3.97 -9.52
N TRP A 49 0.63 -3.64 -8.34
CA TRP A 49 -0.81 -3.55 -8.12
C TRP A 49 -1.45 -2.44 -8.95
N VAL A 50 -0.88 -1.22 -8.95
CA VAL A 50 -1.37 -0.10 -9.77
C VAL A 50 -1.28 -0.46 -11.27
N ALA A 51 -0.19 -1.10 -11.69
CA ALA A 51 -0.04 -1.55 -13.07
C ALA A 51 -1.14 -2.55 -13.48
N GLY A 52 -1.47 -3.52 -12.64
CA GLY A 52 -2.56 -4.46 -12.89
C GLY A 52 -3.93 -3.79 -12.90
N ASN A 53 -4.20 -2.87 -11.98
CA ASN A 53 -5.50 -2.19 -11.88
C ASN A 53 -5.76 -1.18 -12.99
N VAL A 54 -4.72 -0.52 -13.51
CA VAL A 54 -4.85 0.56 -14.50
C VAL A 54 -4.62 0.07 -15.93
N PHE A 55 -3.68 -0.85 -16.12
CA PHE A 55 -3.28 -1.32 -17.45
C PHE A 55 -3.69 -2.77 -17.75
N ASP A 56 -4.40 -3.44 -16.83
CA ASP A 56 -4.82 -4.84 -16.95
C ASP A 56 -3.62 -5.82 -17.07
N VAL A 57 -2.46 -5.44 -16.52
CA VAL A 57 -1.20 -6.21 -16.65
C VAL A 57 -0.92 -7.04 -15.38
N GLY A 58 -0.82 -8.36 -15.55
CA GLY A 58 -0.36 -9.29 -14.50
C GLY A 58 -1.49 -9.86 -13.63
N PRO A 59 -1.14 -10.62 -12.57
CA PRO A 59 -2.10 -11.43 -11.79
C PRO A 59 -3.05 -10.60 -10.90
N TRP A 60 -2.94 -9.27 -10.94
CA TRP A 60 -3.73 -8.33 -10.13
C TRP A 60 -4.71 -7.49 -10.99
N SER A 61 -4.84 -7.80 -12.28
CA SER A 61 -5.91 -7.29 -13.15
C SER A 61 -7.29 -7.80 -12.71
#